data_AF-A0A8B8ZNB7-F1
#
_entry.id   AF-A0A8B8ZNB7-F1
#
_cell.length_a   1.000
_cell.length_b   1.000
_cell.length_c   1.000
_cell.angle_alpha   90.00
_cell.angle_beta   90.00
_cell.angle_gamma   90.00
#
_symmetry.space_group_name_H-M   'P 1'
#
loop_
_entity.id
_entity.type
_entity.pdbx_description
1 polymer ?
#
loop_
_entity_poly.entity_id
_entity_poly.type
_entity_poly.pdbx_seq_one_letter_code
_entity_poly.pdbx_strand_id
1 'polypeptide(L)'
;MALPCPVPISQVPGRREAPNSDQGGRTSTDLALACPTSTTQRSGQPSTRPQFSSSEPGNSQEATGSAAPRPAEAGLAGSSGPQERVPYAPGWAVFEGDSALDNAQVAREVLRVALLPADQAKIRSMNYGEFMDSAICSSIRRLHETETMIHIIQDYRDRARRHQRGREEAETKFLASEAEQKVLQAKLGTAEDEVRTLVAELEEEKGAHSLTMSEGFKDFRNQLRRLLPDFDLSLLQPGAGVENPEAEAEVEVPTSGGTDQEGRAEGEIALEVTEAAPKATVGASAAEEPAVPEVAGPEPLV
;
A
#
# COMPACT_ATOMS: atom_id res chain seq x y z
N MET A 1 49.18 -28.99 -6.44
CA MET A 1 48.02 -29.37 -5.60
C MET A 1 46.77 -28.90 -6.34
N ALA A 2 46.02 -29.83 -6.93
CA ALA A 2 44.84 -29.52 -7.73
C ALA A 2 43.66 -29.19 -6.80
N LEU A 3 43.02 -28.03 -7.03
CA LEU A 3 41.79 -27.67 -6.33
C LEU A 3 40.62 -28.49 -6.90
N PRO A 4 39.71 -29.00 -6.05
CA PRO A 4 38.56 -29.76 -6.52
C PRO A 4 37.60 -28.87 -7.32
N CYS A 5 37.21 -29.31 -8.51
CA CYS A 5 36.18 -28.67 -9.31
C CYS A 5 34.84 -28.68 -8.55
N PRO A 6 34.03 -27.59 -8.63
CA PRO A 6 32.69 -27.58 -8.05
C PRO A 6 31.79 -28.58 -8.78
N VAL A 7 31.11 -29.41 -7.99
CA VAL A 7 30.09 -30.36 -8.45
C VAL A 7 28.91 -29.58 -9.03
N PRO A 8 28.36 -29.97 -10.20
CA PRO A 8 27.17 -29.32 -10.75
C PRO A 8 25.97 -29.55 -9.83
N ILE A 9 25.30 -28.46 -9.45
CA ILE A 9 24.02 -28.47 -8.75
C ILE A 9 22.95 -28.89 -9.76
N SER A 10 22.85 -30.19 -10.00
CA SER A 10 21.74 -30.81 -10.72
C SER A 10 21.12 -31.86 -9.81
N GLN A 11 20.26 -31.40 -8.89
CA GLN A 11 19.12 -32.14 -8.35
C GLN A 11 18.43 -31.30 -7.27
N VAL A 12 17.41 -30.56 -7.68
CA VAL A 12 16.30 -30.18 -6.79
C VAL A 12 15.23 -31.25 -6.99
N PRO A 13 15.02 -32.19 -6.06
CA PRO A 13 13.91 -33.13 -6.13
C PRO A 13 12.67 -32.41 -5.60
N GLY A 14 11.66 -32.19 -6.44
CA GLY A 14 10.37 -31.71 -5.94
C GLY A 14 9.50 -30.91 -6.88
N ARG A 15 9.48 -31.20 -8.19
CA ARG A 15 8.40 -30.71 -9.06
C ARG A 15 7.33 -31.80 -9.14
N ARG A 16 6.37 -31.76 -8.21
CA ARG A 16 5.13 -32.55 -8.35
C ARG A 16 4.35 -31.95 -9.52
N GLU A 17 4.23 -32.73 -10.58
CA GLU A 17 3.30 -32.45 -11.67
C GLU A 17 1.88 -32.52 -11.11
N ALA A 18 1.10 -31.46 -11.33
CA ALA A 18 -0.32 -31.47 -11.08
C ALA A 18 -1.01 -32.34 -12.15
N PRO A 19 -1.92 -33.25 -11.78
CA PRO A 19 -2.66 -34.03 -12.76
C PRO A 19 -3.61 -33.12 -13.53
N ASN A 20 -3.49 -33.17 -14.86
CA ASN A 20 -4.49 -32.69 -15.80
C ASN A 20 -5.78 -33.47 -15.56
N SER A 21 -6.83 -32.80 -15.06
CA SER A 21 -8.18 -33.37 -15.01
C SER A 21 -9.00 -32.77 -16.14
N ASP A 22 -8.90 -33.43 -17.28
CA ASP A 22 -9.90 -33.39 -18.34
C ASP A 22 -10.84 -34.58 -18.10
N GLN A 23 -12.06 -34.29 -17.62
CA GLN A 23 -13.23 -35.17 -17.58
C GLN A 23 -14.40 -34.29 -17.13
N GLY A 24 -15.37 -33.97 -17.99
CA GLY A 24 -16.23 -34.97 -18.62
C GLY A 24 -17.29 -35.35 -17.60
N GLY A 25 -18.44 -34.67 -17.67
CA GLY A 25 -19.41 -34.60 -16.57
C GLY A 25 -20.03 -35.93 -16.13
N ARG A 26 -20.58 -35.90 -14.91
CA ARG A 26 -21.77 -36.65 -14.51
C ARG A 26 -22.28 -36.15 -13.16
N THR A 27 -23.59 -35.92 -13.14
CA THR A 27 -24.45 -35.73 -11.98
C THR A 27 -24.35 -36.90 -10.99
N SER A 28 -24.21 -36.65 -9.69
CA SER A 28 -24.90 -37.40 -8.62
C SER A 28 -24.46 -36.91 -7.23
N THR A 29 -25.44 -36.34 -6.51
CA THR A 29 -25.81 -36.54 -5.10
C THR A 29 -24.81 -37.10 -4.09
N ASP A 30 -24.70 -36.35 -2.99
CA ASP A 30 -24.46 -36.76 -1.60
C ASP A 30 -23.29 -37.70 -1.30
N LEU A 31 -22.27 -37.18 -0.62
CA LEU A 31 -21.61 -37.86 0.49
C LEU A 31 -20.74 -36.89 1.32
N ALA A 32 -20.82 -37.11 2.64
CA ALA A 32 -20.33 -36.27 3.72
C ALA A 32 -18.86 -35.81 3.62
N LEU A 33 -18.66 -34.51 3.82
CA LEU A 33 -17.36 -33.86 4.01
C LEU A 33 -16.84 -34.12 5.45
N ALA A 34 -15.89 -35.04 5.57
CA ALA A 34 -14.94 -35.05 6.69
C ALA A 34 -13.73 -34.20 6.28
N CYS A 35 -13.55 -33.04 6.92
CA CYS A 35 -12.39 -32.18 6.68
C CYS A 35 -11.16 -32.71 7.44
N PRO A 36 -10.02 -32.96 6.79
CA PRO A 36 -8.75 -33.15 7.49
C PRO A 36 -8.22 -31.79 7.96
N THR A 37 -8.10 -31.61 9.27
CA THR A 37 -7.36 -30.52 9.91
C THR A 37 -5.90 -30.56 9.45
N SER A 38 -5.50 -29.56 8.66
CA SER A 38 -4.10 -29.32 8.32
C SER A 38 -3.40 -28.71 9.53
N THR A 39 -2.46 -29.45 10.13
CA THR A 39 -1.62 -28.97 11.22
C THR A 39 -0.56 -28.03 10.65
N THR A 40 -0.77 -26.72 10.78
CA THR A 40 0.25 -25.71 10.46
C THR A 40 1.39 -25.80 11.49
N GLN A 41 2.53 -26.33 11.06
CA GLN A 41 3.77 -26.33 11.81
C GLN A 41 4.37 -24.90 11.79
N ARG A 42 4.04 -24.10 12.81
CA ARG A 42 4.59 -22.75 13.05
C ARG A 42 6.06 -22.88 13.46
N SER A 43 6.97 -22.74 12.49
CA SER A 43 8.41 -22.55 12.75
C SER A 43 8.60 -21.14 13.32
N GLY A 44 8.78 -21.07 14.64
CA GLY A 44 9.10 -19.82 15.34
C GLY A 44 10.54 -19.41 15.05
N GLN A 45 10.73 -18.51 14.11
CA GLN A 45 11.97 -17.75 13.97
C GLN A 45 11.75 -16.37 14.62
N PRO A 46 12.51 -15.98 15.65
CA PRO A 46 12.36 -14.68 16.30
C PRO A 46 12.79 -13.58 15.32
N SER A 47 11.83 -12.80 14.85
CA SER A 47 12.07 -11.61 14.04
C SER A 47 12.63 -10.52 14.96
N THR A 48 13.95 -10.31 14.90
CA THR A 48 14.60 -9.13 15.49
C THR A 48 14.07 -7.88 14.79
N ARG A 49 13.13 -7.20 15.47
CA ARG A 49 12.62 -5.87 15.14
C ARG A 49 13.78 -4.87 15.13
N PRO A 50 14.10 -4.20 14.01
CA PRO A 50 15.02 -3.08 14.02
C PRO A 50 14.36 -1.95 14.80
N GLN A 51 14.98 -1.50 15.89
CA GLN A 51 14.65 -0.23 16.51
C GLN A 51 14.99 0.88 15.51
N PHE A 52 13.96 1.44 14.86
CA PHE A 52 14.10 2.72 14.19
C PHE A 52 14.06 3.81 15.26
N SER A 53 15.21 4.45 15.47
CA SER A 53 15.31 5.70 16.21
C SER A 53 14.37 6.72 15.59
N SER A 54 13.41 7.18 16.38
CA SER A 54 12.55 8.31 16.05
C SER A 54 13.39 9.58 16.01
N SER A 55 13.78 10.00 14.81
CA SER A 55 14.27 11.36 14.60
C SER A 55 13.07 12.30 14.56
N GLU A 56 13.09 13.31 15.43
CA GLU A 56 12.11 14.40 15.50
C GLU A 56 11.88 15.06 14.12
N PRO A 57 10.64 15.46 13.79
CA PRO A 57 10.38 16.25 12.61
C PRO A 57 10.83 17.69 12.86
N GLY A 58 12.04 17.99 12.41
CA GLY A 58 12.56 19.35 12.31
C GLY A 58 11.71 20.18 11.35
N ASN A 59 10.89 21.05 11.95
CA ASN A 59 10.18 22.15 11.31
C ASN A 59 11.15 22.95 10.43
N SER A 60 10.91 23.00 9.12
CA SER A 60 11.65 23.89 8.20
C SER A 60 10.65 24.62 7.32
N GLN A 61 10.62 25.92 7.56
CA GLN A 61 9.84 26.94 6.86
C GLN A 61 10.12 26.97 5.35
N GLU A 62 9.06 27.25 4.60
CA GLU A 62 9.01 28.17 3.45
C GLU A 62 10.30 28.30 2.63
N ALA A 63 10.36 27.59 1.50
CA ALA A 63 11.16 27.99 0.36
C ALA A 63 10.22 28.31 -0.81
N THR A 64 9.98 29.61 -0.95
CA THR A 64 9.35 30.29 -2.07
C THR A 64 9.93 29.80 -3.40
N GLY A 65 9.04 29.68 -4.40
CA GLY A 65 9.34 29.10 -5.71
C GLY A 65 10.63 29.62 -6.36
N SER A 66 11.41 28.69 -6.88
CA SER A 66 12.36 28.94 -7.96
C SER A 66 11.94 28.12 -9.17
N ALA A 67 11.51 28.83 -10.20
CA ALA A 67 11.23 28.30 -11.51
C ALA A 67 12.43 27.50 -12.03
N ALA A 68 12.19 26.29 -12.50
CA ALA A 68 13.19 25.46 -13.16
C ALA A 68 13.71 26.20 -14.40
N PRO A 69 15.03 26.49 -14.50
CA PRO A 69 15.58 27.03 -15.72
C PRO A 69 15.51 25.96 -16.81
N ARG A 70 14.78 26.30 -17.88
CA ARG A 70 14.76 25.59 -19.15
C ARG A 70 16.21 25.33 -19.58
N PRO A 71 16.63 24.09 -19.89
CA PRO A 71 17.94 23.86 -20.45
C PRO A 71 17.94 24.44 -21.86
N ALA A 72 18.56 25.60 -22.00
CA ALA A 72 18.95 26.11 -23.29
C ALA A 72 19.94 25.11 -23.90
N GLU A 73 19.60 24.62 -25.09
CA GLU A 73 20.49 23.92 -25.99
C GLU A 73 21.68 24.84 -26.33
N ALA A 74 22.66 24.89 -25.44
CA ALA A 74 23.96 25.45 -25.75
C ALA A 74 24.67 24.42 -26.63
N GLY A 75 24.53 24.61 -27.94
CA GLY A 75 25.42 24.01 -28.93
C GLY A 75 26.85 24.42 -28.62
N LEU A 76 27.52 23.60 -27.80
CA LEU A 76 28.96 23.66 -27.59
C LEU A 76 29.60 23.21 -28.90
N ALA A 77 29.85 24.18 -29.78
CA ALA A 77 30.82 24.04 -30.84
C ALA A 77 32.16 23.72 -30.18
N GLY A 78 32.47 22.43 -30.09
CA GLY A 78 33.74 21.93 -29.59
C GLY A 78 34.85 22.52 -30.44
N SER A 79 35.57 23.47 -29.86
CA SER A 79 36.82 23.99 -30.39
C SER A 79 37.79 22.82 -30.52
N SER A 80 37.91 22.26 -31.72
CA SER A 80 38.93 21.29 -32.11
C SER A 80 40.26 22.00 -32.36
N GLY A 81 40.69 22.83 -31.39
CA GLY A 81 42.08 23.24 -31.33
C GLY A 81 42.98 22.00 -31.17
N PRO A 82 44.23 22.04 -31.66
CA PRO A 82 45.19 20.99 -31.37
C PRO A 82 45.44 20.95 -29.86
N GLN A 83 44.69 20.13 -29.14
CA GLN A 83 44.98 19.82 -27.75
C GLN A 83 46.35 19.17 -27.73
N GLU A 84 47.28 19.85 -27.07
CA GLU A 84 48.60 19.33 -26.75
C GLU A 84 48.39 18.05 -25.92
N ARG A 85 48.52 16.90 -26.59
CA ARG A 85 48.28 15.61 -25.96
C ARG A 85 49.39 15.36 -24.95
N VAL A 86 49.05 15.44 -23.68
CA VAL A 86 49.99 15.13 -22.59
C VAL A 86 50.02 13.61 -22.42
N PRO A 87 51.19 12.95 -22.54
CA PRO A 87 51.30 11.52 -22.28
C PRO A 87 51.09 11.23 -20.79
N TYR A 88 50.44 10.11 -20.46
CA TYR A 88 50.13 9.74 -19.06
C TYR A 88 51.35 9.59 -18.16
N ALA A 89 52.49 9.22 -18.74
CA ALA A 89 53.75 9.12 -18.02
C ALA A 89 54.94 9.39 -18.96
N PRO A 90 56.08 9.88 -18.42
CA PRO A 90 57.28 10.10 -19.21
C PRO A 90 57.73 8.84 -19.94
N GLY A 91 57.84 8.91 -21.27
CA GLY A 91 58.26 7.78 -22.12
C GLY A 91 57.13 6.86 -22.59
N TRP A 92 55.87 7.14 -22.24
CA TRP A 92 54.72 6.42 -22.79
C TRP A 92 54.27 7.03 -24.11
N ALA A 93 53.87 6.16 -25.04
CA ALA A 93 53.25 6.55 -26.31
C ALA A 93 51.71 6.63 -26.23
N VAL A 94 51.13 6.52 -25.02
CA VAL A 94 49.67 6.52 -24.78
C VAL A 94 49.26 7.87 -24.22
N PHE A 95 48.25 8.47 -24.84
CA PHE A 95 47.73 9.78 -24.47
C PHE A 95 46.34 9.70 -23.85
N GLU A 96 45.94 10.76 -23.16
CA GLU A 96 44.58 10.92 -22.63
C GLU A 96 43.56 10.87 -23.78
N GLY A 97 42.59 9.97 -23.66
CA GLY A 97 41.59 9.68 -24.70
C GLY A 97 41.94 8.53 -25.64
N ASP A 98 43.15 7.97 -25.59
CA ASP A 98 43.47 6.76 -26.34
C ASP A 98 42.84 5.53 -25.67
N SER A 99 41.92 4.87 -26.37
CA SER A 99 41.23 3.68 -25.88
C SER A 99 42.08 2.42 -26.10
N ALA A 100 42.36 1.70 -25.00
CA ALA A 100 43.01 0.39 -25.06
C ALA A 100 42.13 -0.68 -25.73
N LEU A 101 40.80 -0.47 -25.80
CA LEU A 101 39.90 -1.39 -26.48
C LEU A 101 40.01 -1.25 -28.01
N ASP A 102 40.30 -0.05 -28.50
CA ASP A 102 40.33 0.27 -29.92
C ASP A 102 41.75 0.26 -30.53
N ASN A 103 42.79 0.29 -29.69
CA ASN A 103 44.18 0.28 -30.13
C ASN A 103 45.03 -0.76 -29.37
N ALA A 104 45.41 -1.81 -30.08
CA ALA A 104 46.23 -2.90 -29.51
C ALA A 104 47.62 -2.45 -29.05
N GLN A 105 48.22 -1.39 -29.61
CA GLN A 105 49.48 -0.84 -29.10
C GLN A 105 49.28 -0.18 -27.74
N VAL A 106 48.20 0.59 -27.60
CA VAL A 106 47.82 1.22 -26.34
C VAL A 106 47.55 0.16 -25.28
N ALA A 107 46.80 -0.90 -25.62
CA ALA A 107 46.59 -2.04 -24.74
C ALA A 107 47.91 -2.71 -24.30
N ARG A 108 48.85 -2.90 -25.24
CA ARG A 108 50.17 -3.49 -24.96
C ARG A 108 51.02 -2.60 -24.04
N GLU A 109 51.01 -1.29 -24.24
CA GLU A 109 51.72 -0.34 -23.35
C GLU A 109 51.12 -0.34 -21.94
N VAL A 110 49.79 -0.25 -21.86
CA VAL A 110 49.07 -0.31 -20.58
C VAL A 110 49.36 -1.62 -19.84
N LEU A 111 49.27 -2.77 -20.53
CA LEU A 111 49.62 -4.08 -19.96
C LEU A 111 51.08 -4.16 -19.51
N ARG A 112 52.01 -3.62 -20.31
CA ARG A 112 53.44 -3.65 -19.98
C ARG A 112 53.73 -2.95 -18.67
N VAL A 113 53.07 -1.83 -18.40
CA VAL A 113 53.33 -1.04 -17.20
C VAL A 113 52.45 -1.43 -16.01
N ALA A 114 51.24 -1.91 -16.27
CA ALA A 114 50.35 -2.42 -15.21
C ALA A 114 50.84 -3.75 -14.61
N LEU A 115 51.54 -4.59 -15.39
CA LEU A 115 52.08 -5.86 -14.91
C LEU A 115 53.38 -5.64 -14.13
N LEU A 116 53.36 -5.96 -12.84
CA LEU A 116 54.55 -5.92 -12.00
C LEU A 116 55.59 -6.94 -12.52
N PRO A 117 56.91 -6.72 -12.30
CA PRO A 117 57.94 -7.69 -12.71
C PRO A 117 57.70 -9.12 -12.19
N ALA A 118 57.08 -9.26 -11.01
CA ALA A 118 56.67 -10.55 -10.45
C ALA A 118 55.54 -11.21 -11.26
N ASP A 119 54.55 -10.46 -11.71
CA ASP A 119 53.46 -10.95 -12.56
C ASP A 119 53.98 -11.34 -13.94
N GLN A 120 54.90 -10.54 -14.50
CA GLN A 120 55.57 -10.88 -15.75
C GLN A 120 56.37 -12.18 -15.64
N ALA A 121 57.12 -12.36 -14.55
CA ALA A 121 57.84 -13.60 -14.28
C ALA A 121 56.88 -14.79 -14.15
N LYS A 122 55.76 -14.60 -13.45
CA LYS A 122 54.70 -15.61 -13.30
C LYS A 122 54.08 -16.00 -14.64
N ILE A 123 53.70 -15.03 -15.47
CA ILE A 123 53.15 -15.26 -16.81
C ILE A 123 54.17 -15.98 -17.70
N ARG A 124 55.45 -15.58 -17.66
CA ARG A 124 56.53 -16.24 -18.41
C ARG A 124 56.81 -17.67 -17.92
N SER A 125 56.55 -17.95 -16.64
CA SER A 125 56.74 -19.29 -16.05
C SER A 125 55.55 -20.24 -16.28
N MET A 126 54.35 -19.72 -16.56
CA MET A 126 53.19 -20.54 -16.93
C MET A 126 53.32 -20.97 -18.38
N ASN A 127 52.94 -22.22 -18.67
CA ASN A 127 52.76 -22.61 -20.06
C ASN A 127 51.52 -21.91 -20.65
N TYR A 128 51.49 -21.71 -21.97
CA TYR A 128 50.39 -21.00 -22.63
C TYR A 128 49.01 -21.64 -22.35
N GLY A 129 48.95 -22.98 -22.26
CA GLY A 129 47.72 -23.71 -21.95
C GLY A 129 47.16 -23.36 -20.57
N GLU A 130 47.99 -23.42 -19.53
CA GLU A 130 47.62 -23.07 -18.15
C GLU A 130 47.14 -21.62 -18.04
N PHE A 131 47.78 -20.70 -18.78
CA PHE A 131 47.36 -19.30 -18.79
C PHE A 131 45.97 -19.15 -19.41
N MET A 132 45.74 -19.75 -20.59
CA MET A 132 44.45 -19.71 -21.26
C MET A 132 43.34 -20.37 -20.42
N ASP A 133 43.63 -21.52 -19.82
CA ASP A 133 42.67 -22.22 -18.94
C ASP A 133 42.31 -21.35 -17.73
N SER A 134 43.30 -20.71 -17.09
CA SER A 134 43.07 -19.79 -15.99
C SER A 134 42.24 -18.57 -16.41
N ALA A 135 42.52 -18.00 -17.58
CA ALA A 135 41.78 -16.86 -18.12
C ALA A 135 40.32 -17.22 -18.46
N ILE A 136 40.10 -18.38 -19.07
CA ILE A 136 38.76 -18.90 -19.39
C ILE A 136 37.99 -19.17 -18.10
N CYS A 137 38.58 -19.86 -17.12
CA CYS A 137 37.94 -20.15 -15.83
C CYS A 137 37.57 -18.87 -15.09
N SER A 138 38.47 -17.87 -15.07
CA SER A 138 38.21 -16.57 -14.46
C SER A 138 37.07 -15.84 -15.18
N SER A 139 37.03 -15.87 -16.50
CA SER A 139 35.98 -15.21 -17.30
C SER A 139 34.61 -15.87 -17.07
N ILE A 140 34.55 -17.20 -17.04
CA ILE A 140 33.32 -17.95 -16.74
C ILE A 140 32.81 -17.58 -15.35
N ARG A 141 33.69 -17.51 -14.35
CA ARG A 141 33.32 -17.11 -12.98
C ARG A 141 32.74 -15.70 -12.95
N ARG A 142 33.40 -14.73 -13.60
CA ARG A 142 32.91 -13.33 -13.67
C ARG A 142 31.58 -13.21 -14.41
N LEU A 143 31.38 -13.98 -15.47
CA LEU A 143 30.11 -14.02 -16.18
C LEU A 143 28.99 -14.57 -15.27
N HIS A 144 29.26 -15.67 -14.56
CA HIS A 144 28.31 -16.24 -13.61
C HIS A 144 27.97 -15.30 -12.44
N GLU A 145 28.97 -14.60 -11.90
CA GLU A 145 28.76 -13.56 -10.87
C GLU A 145 27.86 -12.44 -11.40
N THR A 146 28.12 -11.94 -12.62
CA THR A 146 27.31 -10.89 -13.25
C THR A 146 25.88 -11.35 -13.48
N GLU A 147 25.70 -12.57 -14.00
CA GLU A 147 24.38 -13.15 -14.24
C GLU A 147 23.58 -13.29 -12.95
N THR A 148 24.23 -13.75 -11.87
CA THR A 148 23.59 -13.86 -10.54
C THR A 148 23.15 -12.50 -10.03
N MET A 149 24.00 -11.47 -10.18
CA MET A 149 23.65 -10.11 -9.77
C MET A 149 22.48 -9.53 -10.58
N ILE A 150 22.42 -9.79 -11.89
CA ILE A 150 21.29 -9.37 -12.74
C ILE A 150 19.98 -9.96 -12.21
N HIS A 151 19.94 -11.26 -11.91
CA HIS A 151 18.75 -11.91 -11.37
C HIS A 151 18.32 -11.33 -10.02
N ILE A 152 19.27 -11.10 -9.10
CA ILE A 152 18.99 -10.48 -7.81
C ILE A 152 18.39 -9.09 -7.98
N ILE A 153 18.96 -8.26 -8.86
CA ILE A 153 18.46 -6.92 -9.16
C ILE A 153 17.03 -6.97 -9.72
N GLN A 154 16.76 -7.89 -10.64
CA GLN A 154 15.42 -8.08 -11.21
C GLN A 154 14.41 -8.46 -10.12
N ASP A 155 14.74 -9.40 -9.24
CA ASP A 155 13.86 -9.81 -8.14
C ASP A 155 13.59 -8.66 -7.14
N TYR A 156 14.60 -7.83 -6.84
CA TYR A 156 14.39 -6.62 -6.04
C TYR A 156 13.47 -5.61 -6.73
N ARG A 157 13.65 -5.39 -8.04
CA ARG A 157 12.75 -4.52 -8.83
C ARG A 157 11.32 -5.04 -8.83
N ASP A 158 11.13 -6.34 -8.95
CA ASP A 158 9.81 -6.97 -8.94
C ASP A 158 9.13 -6.87 -7.57
N ARG A 159 9.88 -7.08 -6.49
CA ARG A 159 9.40 -6.85 -5.12
C ARG A 159 9.03 -5.38 -4.91
N ALA A 160 9.87 -4.44 -5.33
CA ALA A 160 9.58 -3.01 -5.22
C ALA A 160 8.30 -2.63 -5.98
N ARG A 161 8.10 -3.14 -7.21
CA ARG A 161 6.88 -2.92 -8.00
C ARG A 161 5.63 -3.48 -7.31
N ARG A 162 5.72 -4.65 -6.66
CA ARG A 162 4.61 -5.22 -5.90
C ARG A 162 4.26 -4.36 -4.68
N HIS A 163 5.26 -3.92 -3.92
CA HIS A 163 5.03 -3.03 -2.78
C HIS A 163 4.43 -1.69 -3.19
N GLN A 164 4.88 -1.12 -4.31
CA GLN A 164 4.32 0.11 -4.85
C GLN A 164 2.83 -0.03 -5.21
N ARG A 165 2.47 -1.09 -5.94
CA ARG A 165 1.05 -1.36 -6.24
C ARG A 165 0.21 -1.57 -4.99
N GLY A 166 0.71 -2.35 -4.02
CA GLY A 166 0.01 -2.57 -2.76
C GLY A 166 -0.21 -1.26 -1.98
N ARG A 167 0.73 -0.32 -2.05
CA ARG A 167 0.58 1.02 -1.45
C ARG A 167 -0.49 1.84 -2.17
N GLU A 168 -0.47 1.88 -3.49
CA GLU A 168 -1.48 2.61 -4.31
C GLU A 168 -2.90 2.04 -4.09
N GLU A 169 -3.03 0.72 -4.02
CA GLU A 169 -4.30 0.06 -3.69
C GLU A 169 -4.78 0.37 -2.27
N ALA A 170 -3.87 0.46 -1.29
CA ALA A 170 -4.23 0.85 0.07
C ALA A 170 -4.66 2.32 0.16
N GLU A 171 -3.97 3.21 -0.56
CA GLU A 171 -4.28 4.64 -0.63
C GLU A 171 -5.64 4.90 -1.29
N THR A 172 -5.93 4.22 -2.40
CA THR A 172 -7.24 4.31 -3.07
C THR A 172 -8.38 3.81 -2.18
N LYS A 173 -8.18 2.70 -1.45
CA LYS A 173 -9.16 2.22 -0.44
C LYS A 173 -9.34 3.21 0.69
N PHE A 174 -8.26 3.80 1.20
CA PHE A 174 -8.32 4.81 2.26
C PHE A 174 -9.14 6.03 1.82
N LEU A 175 -8.89 6.57 0.63
CA LEU A 175 -9.65 7.70 0.09
C LEU A 175 -11.13 7.36 -0.13
N ALA A 176 -11.43 6.13 -0.57
CA ALA A 176 -12.81 5.67 -0.72
C ALA A 176 -13.55 5.61 0.63
N SER A 177 -12.90 5.05 1.66
CA SER A 177 -13.45 5.02 3.02
C SER A 177 -13.60 6.42 3.64
N GLU A 178 -12.65 7.32 3.39
CA GLU A 178 -12.75 8.71 3.83
C GLU A 178 -13.94 9.43 3.17
N ALA A 179 -14.18 9.18 1.88
CA ALA A 179 -15.34 9.72 1.17
C ALA A 179 -16.66 9.17 1.74
N GLU A 180 -16.73 7.87 2.02
CA GLU A 180 -17.90 7.25 2.67
C GLU A 180 -18.17 7.84 4.05
N GLN A 181 -17.13 8.04 4.86
CA GLN A 181 -17.25 8.68 6.16
C GLN A 181 -17.83 10.09 6.06
N LYS A 182 -17.37 10.91 5.10
CA LYS A 182 -17.92 12.25 4.88
C LYS A 182 -19.40 12.22 4.48
N VAL A 183 -19.82 11.24 3.67
CA VAL A 183 -21.23 11.06 3.31
C VAL A 183 -22.07 10.68 4.52
N LEU A 184 -21.59 9.75 5.34
CA LEU A 184 -22.29 9.35 6.57
C LEU A 184 -22.39 10.51 7.57
N GLN A 185 -21.32 11.29 7.72
CA GLN A 185 -21.30 12.47 8.58
C GLN A 185 -22.32 13.53 8.11
N ALA A 186 -22.42 13.77 6.81
CA ALA A 186 -23.41 14.70 6.26
C ALA A 186 -24.85 14.23 6.53
N LYS A 187 -25.13 12.94 6.32
CA LYS A 187 -26.45 12.34 6.62
C LYS A 187 -26.81 12.44 8.09
N LEU A 188 -25.84 12.20 8.98
CA LEU A 188 -26.03 12.32 10.42
C LEU A 188 -26.37 13.77 10.80
N GLY A 189 -25.67 14.76 10.26
CA GLY A 189 -26.01 16.17 10.49
C GLY A 189 -27.43 16.53 10.04
N THR A 190 -27.86 16.05 8.86
CA THR A 190 -29.24 16.26 8.39
C THR A 190 -30.28 15.59 9.29
N ALA A 191 -30.02 14.36 9.74
CA ALA A 191 -30.92 13.66 10.66
C ALA A 191 -31.00 14.35 12.03
N GLU A 192 -29.89 14.88 12.53
CA GLU A 192 -29.86 15.67 13.77
C GLU A 192 -30.66 16.98 13.65
N ASP A 193 -30.62 17.64 12.48
CA ASP A 193 -31.44 18.82 12.20
C ASP A 193 -32.95 18.47 12.12
N GLU A 194 -33.29 17.34 11.51
CA GLU A 194 -34.67 16.84 11.43
C GLU A 194 -35.23 16.52 12.83
N VAL A 195 -34.46 15.79 13.66
CA VAL A 195 -34.85 15.50 15.05
C VAL A 195 -35.04 16.79 15.84
N ARG A 196 -34.15 17.79 15.68
CA ARG A 196 -34.33 19.10 16.33
C ARG A 196 -35.59 19.81 15.90
N THR A 197 -35.95 19.71 14.61
CA THR A 197 -37.20 20.28 14.08
C THR A 197 -38.42 19.60 14.68
N LEU A 198 -38.45 18.26 14.70
CA LEU A 198 -39.55 17.48 15.29
C LEU A 198 -39.71 17.73 16.79
N VAL A 199 -38.61 17.89 17.53
CA VAL A 199 -38.65 18.25 18.95
C VAL A 199 -39.30 19.62 19.16
N ALA A 200 -38.94 20.62 18.35
CA ALA A 200 -39.55 21.95 18.43
C ALA A 200 -41.06 21.93 18.11
N GLU A 201 -41.47 21.19 17.07
CA GLU A 201 -42.88 21.01 16.73
C GLU A 201 -43.67 20.33 17.87
N LEU A 202 -43.09 19.30 18.50
CA LEU A 202 -43.72 18.61 19.62
C LEU A 202 -43.86 19.50 20.86
N GLU A 203 -42.88 20.36 21.14
CA GLU A 203 -42.97 21.35 22.21
C GLU A 203 -44.06 22.39 21.96
N GLU A 204 -44.22 22.85 20.71
CA GLU A 204 -45.30 23.75 20.29
C GLU A 204 -46.68 23.08 20.46
N GLU A 205 -46.83 21.84 19.97
CA GLU A 205 -48.06 21.07 20.11
C GLU A 205 -48.42 20.83 21.59
N LYS A 206 -47.44 20.46 22.41
CA LYS A 206 -47.62 20.30 23.85
C LYS A 206 -48.06 21.61 24.52
N GLY A 207 -47.52 22.74 24.08
CA GLY A 207 -47.95 24.07 24.51
C GLY A 207 -49.40 24.37 24.13
N ALA A 208 -49.79 24.13 22.88
CA ALA A 208 -51.16 24.33 22.39
C ALA A 208 -52.17 23.43 23.10
N HIS A 209 -51.81 22.17 23.36
CA HIS A 209 -52.65 21.23 24.10
C HIS A 209 -52.84 21.66 25.56
N SER A 210 -51.76 22.13 26.20
CA SER A 210 -51.81 22.66 27.58
C SER A 210 -52.74 23.87 27.69
N LEU A 211 -52.73 24.77 26.70
CA LEU A 211 -53.65 25.91 26.62
C LEU A 211 -55.10 25.44 26.48
N THR A 212 -55.38 24.54 25.55
CA THR A 212 -56.72 23.98 25.31
C THR A 212 -57.27 23.29 26.57
N MET A 213 -56.44 22.51 27.25
CA MET A 213 -56.79 21.85 28.51
C MET A 213 -57.06 22.87 29.63
N SER A 214 -56.29 23.96 29.71
CA SER A 214 -56.50 25.01 30.71
C SER A 214 -57.82 25.76 30.49
N GLU A 215 -58.22 25.99 29.24
CA GLU A 215 -59.50 26.61 28.89
C GLU A 215 -60.67 25.67 29.18
N GLY A 216 -60.58 24.41 28.77
CA GLY A 216 -61.60 23.39 29.09
C GLY A 216 -61.78 23.21 30.60
N PHE A 217 -60.68 23.24 31.37
CA PHE A 217 -60.74 23.18 32.83
C PHE A 217 -61.41 24.42 33.45
N LYS A 218 -61.16 25.60 32.88
CA LYS A 218 -61.82 26.85 33.30
C LYS A 218 -63.32 26.79 33.06
N ASP A 219 -63.75 26.28 31.92
CA ASP A 219 -65.16 26.09 31.59
C ASP A 219 -65.84 25.08 32.51
N PHE A 220 -65.16 23.97 32.82
CA PHE A 220 -65.61 23.01 33.82
C PHE A 220 -65.80 23.64 35.20
N ARG A 221 -64.83 24.43 35.68
CA ARG A 221 -64.97 25.17 36.96
C ARG A 221 -66.16 26.13 36.92
N ASN A 222 -66.39 26.79 35.80
CA ASN A 222 -67.53 27.69 35.63
C ASN A 222 -68.87 26.93 35.67
N GLN A 223 -68.96 25.73 35.08
CA GLN A 223 -70.13 24.87 35.17
C GLN A 223 -70.35 24.38 36.60
N LEU A 224 -69.31 23.90 37.29
CA LEU A 224 -69.39 23.48 38.69
C LEU A 224 -69.88 24.61 39.60
N ARG A 225 -69.36 25.84 39.44
CA ARG A 225 -69.80 27.00 40.24
C ARG A 225 -71.30 27.28 40.09
N ARG A 226 -71.87 27.02 38.91
CA ARG A 226 -73.32 27.19 38.66
C ARG A 226 -74.15 26.10 39.34
N LEU A 227 -73.63 24.88 39.41
CA LEU A 227 -74.32 23.74 40.02
C LEU A 227 -74.18 23.72 41.55
N LEU A 228 -73.03 24.13 42.08
CA LEU A 228 -72.66 24.09 43.50
C LEU A 228 -71.98 25.40 43.90
N PRO A 229 -72.74 26.47 44.17
CA PRO A 229 -72.18 27.80 44.44
C PRO A 229 -71.32 27.88 45.71
N ASP A 230 -71.57 27.00 46.69
CA ASP A 230 -70.87 27.00 47.98
C ASP A 230 -69.60 26.12 47.98
N PHE A 231 -69.33 25.39 46.89
CA PHE A 231 -68.16 24.51 46.82
C PHE A 231 -66.88 25.31 46.55
N ASP A 232 -65.84 25.08 47.38
CA ASP A 232 -64.55 25.76 47.22
C ASP A 232 -63.72 25.14 46.08
N LEU A 233 -63.80 25.77 44.91
CA LEU A 233 -63.08 25.34 43.71
C LEU A 233 -61.56 25.50 43.83
N SER A 234 -61.02 26.23 44.82
CA SER A 234 -59.57 26.38 44.98
C SER A 234 -58.87 25.05 45.27
N LEU A 235 -59.61 24.06 45.78
CA LEU A 235 -59.12 22.70 46.02
C LEU A 235 -58.91 21.87 44.74
N LEU A 236 -59.54 22.25 43.62
CA LEU A 236 -59.34 21.62 42.31
C LEU A 236 -58.17 22.29 41.59
N GLN A 237 -56.97 21.71 41.71
CA GLN A 237 -55.84 22.10 40.88
C GLN A 237 -55.88 21.31 39.56
N PRO A 238 -55.73 21.98 38.40
CA PRO A 238 -55.54 21.26 37.14
C PRO A 238 -54.28 20.42 37.25
N GLY A 239 -54.42 19.09 37.07
CA GLY A 239 -53.33 18.12 37.18
C GLY A 239 -53.19 17.41 38.54
N ALA A 240 -53.98 17.77 39.56
CA ALA A 240 -53.98 17.01 40.83
C ALA A 240 -54.59 15.61 40.61
N GLY A 241 -53.74 14.58 40.61
CA GLY A 241 -54.12 13.17 40.43
C GLY A 241 -53.58 12.51 39.16
N VAL A 242 -52.96 13.26 38.25
CA VAL A 242 -52.09 12.68 37.22
C VAL A 242 -50.70 12.57 37.82
N GLU A 243 -50.55 11.66 38.78
CA GLU A 243 -49.23 11.19 39.19
C GLU A 243 -48.66 10.50 37.96
N ASN A 244 -47.77 11.19 37.25
CA ASN A 244 -47.12 10.68 36.07
C ASN A 244 -46.10 9.65 36.56
N PRO A 245 -46.37 8.34 36.48
CA PRO A 245 -45.50 7.33 37.10
C PRO A 245 -44.16 7.18 36.36
N GLU A 246 -43.93 7.94 35.30
CA GLU A 246 -42.69 7.93 34.50
C GLU A 246 -41.58 8.83 35.04
N ALA A 247 -41.79 9.57 36.14
CA ALA A 247 -40.79 10.47 36.71
C ALA A 247 -39.70 9.79 37.58
N GLU A 248 -39.76 8.48 37.82
CA GLU A 248 -38.75 7.77 38.65
C GLU A 248 -38.03 6.61 37.94
N ALA A 249 -38.20 6.43 36.63
CA ALA A 249 -37.22 5.66 35.87
C ALA A 249 -36.04 6.58 35.54
N GLU A 250 -35.28 6.94 36.58
CA GLU A 250 -33.86 7.25 36.43
C GLU A 250 -33.21 6.03 35.78
N VAL A 251 -33.27 5.97 34.45
CA VAL A 251 -32.33 5.16 33.68
C VAL A 251 -31.00 5.82 33.94
N GLU A 252 -30.32 5.33 34.98
CA GLU A 252 -28.88 5.46 35.16
C GLU A 252 -28.25 5.07 33.82
N VAL A 253 -28.00 6.07 32.98
CA VAL A 253 -27.06 5.91 31.87
C VAL A 253 -25.75 5.55 32.56
N PRO A 254 -25.22 4.33 32.41
CA PRO A 254 -23.94 4.00 33.00
C PRO A 254 -22.93 4.92 32.37
N THR A 255 -22.57 5.97 33.11
CA THR A 255 -21.38 6.75 32.87
C THR A 255 -20.25 5.75 33.08
N SER A 256 -19.76 5.14 32.00
CA SER A 256 -18.61 4.26 32.06
C SER A 256 -17.41 5.12 32.44
N GLY A 257 -17.24 5.25 33.75
CA GLY A 257 -16.09 5.86 34.38
C GLY A 257 -14.83 5.24 33.82
N GLY A 258 -13.91 6.12 33.43
CA GLY A 258 -12.56 5.73 33.10
C GLY A 258 -11.97 4.93 34.25
N THR A 259 -11.72 3.66 34.00
CA THR A 259 -10.68 2.95 34.72
C THR A 259 -9.38 3.26 34.02
N ASP A 260 -8.58 4.11 34.66
CA ASP A 260 -7.13 4.06 34.56
C ASP A 260 -6.69 2.63 34.86
N GLN A 261 -6.51 1.83 33.82
CA GLN A 261 -5.85 0.54 33.91
C GLN A 261 -4.50 0.65 33.22
N GLU A 262 -3.55 1.20 33.97
CA GLU A 262 -2.13 1.03 33.76
C GLU A 262 -1.80 -0.46 33.98
N GLY A 263 -2.07 -1.24 32.94
CA GLY A 263 -1.99 -2.70 32.94
C GLY A 263 -1.28 -3.17 31.70
N ARG A 264 0.04 -3.06 31.74
CA ARG A 264 1.01 -3.74 30.85
C ARG A 264 0.64 -5.22 30.68
N ALA A 265 -0.02 -5.55 29.57
CA ALA A 265 -0.13 -6.90 29.05
C ALA A 265 0.17 -6.85 27.56
N GLU A 266 1.34 -7.37 27.19
CA GLU A 266 1.66 -7.74 25.81
C GLU A 266 0.73 -8.90 25.41
N GLY A 267 -0.48 -8.56 24.97
CA GLY A 267 -1.43 -9.46 24.35
C GLY A 267 -1.37 -9.27 22.84
N GLU A 268 -0.70 -10.21 22.17
CA GLU A 268 -0.74 -10.43 20.72
C GLU A 268 -2.21 -10.68 20.32
N ILE A 269 -2.96 -9.61 20.03
CA ILE A 269 -4.29 -9.70 19.41
C ILE A 269 -4.05 -10.17 17.98
N ALA A 270 -4.15 -11.49 17.79
CA ALA A 270 -4.43 -12.07 16.50
C ALA A 270 -5.80 -11.55 16.05
N LEU A 271 -5.78 -10.47 15.27
CA LEU A 271 -6.91 -10.00 14.49
C LEU A 271 -7.20 -11.07 13.44
N GLU A 272 -8.02 -12.05 13.80
CA GLU A 272 -8.64 -12.97 12.86
C GLU A 272 -9.63 -12.16 12.02
N VAL A 273 -9.09 -11.48 11.01
CA VAL A 273 -9.85 -10.93 9.90
C VAL A 273 -10.38 -12.15 9.14
N THR A 274 -11.60 -12.57 9.44
CA THR A 274 -12.40 -13.36 8.51
C THR A 274 -12.66 -12.49 7.30
N GLU A 275 -11.73 -12.55 6.34
CA GLU A 275 -11.86 -12.04 4.99
C GLU A 275 -13.02 -12.78 4.32
N ALA A 276 -14.23 -12.25 4.49
CA ALA A 276 -15.38 -12.65 3.71
C ALA A 276 -15.11 -12.23 2.26
N ALA A 277 -14.62 -13.19 1.47
CA ALA A 277 -14.42 -13.04 0.04
C ALA A 277 -15.71 -12.50 -0.61
N PRO A 278 -15.67 -11.34 -1.29
CA PRO A 278 -16.77 -10.97 -2.16
C PRO A 278 -16.80 -11.97 -3.31
N LYS A 279 -17.86 -12.78 -3.35
CA LYS A 279 -18.21 -13.65 -4.47
C LYS A 279 -18.48 -12.76 -5.68
N ALA A 280 -17.42 -12.40 -6.40
CA ALA A 280 -17.52 -11.73 -7.67
C ALA A 280 -18.12 -12.71 -8.68
N THR A 281 -19.43 -12.58 -8.90
CA THR A 281 -20.09 -13.13 -10.08
C THR A 281 -19.49 -12.42 -11.28
N VAL A 282 -18.56 -13.08 -11.96
CA VAL A 282 -18.05 -12.70 -13.27
C VAL A 282 -19.22 -12.78 -14.25
N GLY A 283 -19.89 -11.66 -14.46
CA GLY A 283 -20.72 -11.44 -15.64
C GLY A 283 -19.81 -11.34 -16.85
N ALA A 284 -19.93 -12.29 -17.77
CA ALA A 284 -19.34 -12.21 -19.09
C ALA A 284 -19.90 -10.97 -19.81
N SER A 285 -19.14 -9.88 -19.79
CA SER A 285 -19.36 -8.75 -20.68
C SER A 285 -18.62 -9.05 -21.97
N ALA A 286 -19.39 -9.32 -23.03
CA ALA A 286 -18.90 -9.42 -24.38
C ALA A 286 -18.21 -8.10 -24.75
N ALA A 287 -16.88 -8.14 -24.88
CA ALA A 287 -16.12 -7.06 -25.48
C ALA A 287 -16.43 -7.05 -26.97
N GLU A 288 -17.28 -6.09 -27.35
CA GLU A 288 -17.45 -5.62 -28.72
C GLU A 288 -16.10 -5.11 -29.23
N GLU A 289 -15.61 -5.72 -30.30
CA GLU A 289 -14.39 -5.40 -31.01
C GLU A 289 -14.52 -4.00 -31.66
N PRO A 290 -13.73 -2.99 -31.25
CA PRO A 290 -13.76 -1.70 -31.93
C PRO A 290 -13.06 -1.82 -33.29
N ALA A 291 -13.83 -1.63 -34.36
CA ALA A 291 -13.35 -1.54 -35.73
C ALA A 291 -12.19 -0.55 -35.84
N VAL A 292 -11.03 -1.06 -36.28
CA VAL A 292 -9.85 -0.26 -36.60
C VAL A 292 -10.16 0.54 -37.88
N PRO A 293 -10.07 1.88 -37.88
CA PRO A 293 -10.15 2.64 -39.11
C PRO A 293 -8.91 2.37 -39.97
N GLU A 294 -9.16 1.83 -41.15
CA GLU A 294 -8.20 1.64 -42.23
C GLU A 294 -7.58 2.99 -42.62
N VAL A 295 -6.33 3.22 -42.19
CA VAL A 295 -5.54 4.40 -42.55
C VAL A 295 -5.10 4.23 -44.00
N ALA A 296 -5.76 4.95 -44.90
CA ALA A 296 -5.37 5.11 -46.30
C ALA A 296 -3.93 5.65 -46.38
N GLY A 297 -3.04 4.86 -46.96
CA GLY A 297 -1.66 5.27 -47.25
C GLY A 297 -1.60 6.37 -48.33
N PRO A 298 -0.59 7.25 -48.28
CA PRO A 298 -0.44 8.31 -49.26
C PRO A 298 -0.04 7.75 -50.63
N GLU A 299 -0.72 8.25 -51.67
CA GLU A 299 -0.41 7.99 -53.08
C GLU A 299 1.04 8.38 -53.43
N PRO A 300 1.75 7.58 -54.24
CA PRO A 300 3.04 7.99 -54.78
C PRO A 300 2.86 9.08 -55.83
N LEU A 301 3.51 10.22 -55.61
CA LEU A 301 3.68 11.25 -56.63
C LEU A 301 4.55 10.72 -57.78
N VAL A 302 4.00 10.82 -58.99
CA VAL A 302 4.66 10.59 -60.29
C VAL A 302 5.55 11.78 -60.64
#